data_AF-A0AAN0JS66-F1
#
_entry.id   AF-A0AAN0JS66-F1
#
_cell.length_a   1.000
_cell.length_b   1.000
_cell.length_c   1.000
_cell.angle_alpha   90.00
_cell.angle_beta   90.00
_cell.angle_gamma   90.00
#
_symmetry.space_group_name_H-M   'P 1'
#
loop_
_entity.id
_entity.type
_entity.pdbx_description
1 polymer ?
#
loop_
_entity_poly.entity_id
_entity_poly.type
_entity_poly.pdbx_seq_one_letter_code
_entity_poly.pdbx_strand_id
1 'polypeptide(L)'
;MVGLWVLAGIIAFLIVEKFVRTVKGGGHQQRKRKRKRREKNGSSLICSSNARYCKAKNFYLDLRRFDEFATRQGDTYRSFRENIFEPGEVGGHCRLDKPLLREQGGHKSPLQSWYAELEEYNGFDSDPFETGGCDLIIDKPSVFIKLDAGINLYHHYCDFFNLYASQHINGSFDDDINIIFWDTSYSIYRDLFIETWSAFTSNPLMKLADFAGKRVCFKDLMFPLLARMRGGLYYNTYIVSVI
;
A
#
# COMPACT_ATOMS: atom_id res chain seq x y z
N MET A 1 -3.58 -33.45 -19.53
CA MET A 1 -2.36 -33.67 -18.72
C MET A 1 -1.81 -32.40 -18.08
N VAL A 2 -1.76 -31.25 -18.76
CA VAL A 2 -1.23 -29.98 -18.20
C VAL A 2 -1.98 -29.51 -16.93
N GLY A 3 -3.31 -29.65 -16.87
CA GLY A 3 -4.10 -29.24 -15.70
C GLY A 3 -3.78 -29.99 -14.40
N LEU A 4 -3.33 -31.25 -14.49
CA LEU A 4 -2.90 -32.02 -13.33
C LEU A 4 -1.57 -31.52 -12.75
N TRP A 5 -0.65 -31.07 -13.62
CA TRP A 5 0.63 -30.50 -13.20
C TRP A 5 0.45 -29.13 -12.54
N VAL A 6 -0.48 -28.31 -13.02
CA VAL A 6 -0.82 -27.03 -12.40
C VAL A 6 -1.46 -27.25 -11.03
N LEU A 7 -2.42 -28.18 -10.93
CA LEU A 7 -3.06 -28.50 -9.66
C LEU A 7 -2.05 -29.06 -8.64
N ALA A 8 -1.15 -29.95 -9.08
CA ALA A 8 -0.08 -30.49 -8.26
C ALA A 8 0.90 -29.40 -7.79
N GLY A 9 1.23 -28.43 -8.65
CA GLY A 9 2.05 -27.27 -8.30
C GLY A 9 1.40 -26.39 -7.24
N ILE A 10 0.10 -26.11 -7.37
CA ILE A 10 -0.67 -25.32 -6.38
C ILE A 10 -0.75 -26.07 -5.04
N ILE A 11 -1.06 -27.37 -5.06
CA ILE A 11 -1.12 -28.19 -3.85
C ILE A 11 0.25 -28.24 -3.15
N ALA A 12 1.33 -28.44 -3.90
CA ALA A 12 2.68 -28.45 -3.35
C ALA A 12 3.04 -27.10 -2.73
N PHE A 13 2.70 -25.99 -3.38
CA PHE A 13 2.92 -24.64 -2.84
C PHE A 13 2.16 -24.41 -1.53
N LEU A 14 0.87 -24.77 -1.47
CA LEU A 14 0.04 -24.62 -0.27
C LEU A 14 0.53 -25.50 0.90
N ILE A 15 1.03 -26.72 0.61
CA ILE A 15 1.63 -27.60 1.62
C ILE A 15 2.92 -27.00 2.17
N VAL A 16 3.80 -26.49 1.30
CA VAL A 16 5.05 -25.84 1.71
C VAL A 16 4.75 -24.59 2.54
N GLU A 17 3.77 -23.79 2.14
CA GLU A 17 3.39 -22.59 2.88
C GLU A 17 2.83 -22.94 4.28
N LYS A 18 1.94 -23.93 4.37
CA LYS A 18 1.41 -24.42 5.65
C LYS A 18 2.52 -24.99 6.54
N PHE A 19 3.49 -25.71 5.96
CA PHE A 19 4.64 -26.21 6.67
C PHE A 19 5.54 -25.08 7.18
N VAL A 20 5.83 -24.07 6.35
CA VAL A 20 6.60 -22.88 6.75
C VAL A 20 5.89 -22.11 7.86
N ARG A 21 4.56 -21.94 7.78
CA ARG A 21 3.75 -21.32 8.84
C ARG A 21 3.82 -22.11 10.15
N THR A 22 3.77 -23.44 10.07
CA THR A 22 3.84 -24.33 11.25
C THR A 22 5.24 -24.34 11.88
N VAL A 23 6.30 -24.36 11.06
CA VAL A 23 7.70 -24.34 11.52
C VAL A 23 8.08 -22.97 12.07
N LYS A 24 7.63 -21.86 11.47
CA LYS A 24 7.83 -20.50 12.03
C LYS A 24 6.99 -20.24 13.28
N GLY A 25 5.89 -20.97 13.49
CA GLY A 25 5.08 -20.91 14.71
C GLY A 25 5.72 -21.59 15.93
N GLY A 26 6.80 -22.36 15.75
CA GLY A 26 7.46 -23.14 16.79
C GLY A 26 8.85 -22.60 17.17
N GLY A 27 8.90 -21.52 17.95
CA GLY A 27 10.01 -21.25 18.88
C GLY A 27 11.25 -20.52 18.36
N HIS A 28 11.39 -19.24 18.72
CA HIS A 28 12.62 -18.72 19.34
C HIS A 28 12.30 -17.39 20.05
N GLN A 29 11.90 -17.50 21.32
CA GLN A 29 11.81 -16.38 22.23
C GLN A 29 13.25 -15.99 22.66
N GLN A 30 13.99 -15.34 21.76
CA GLN A 30 15.25 -14.69 22.13
C GLN A 30 14.92 -13.47 23.01
N ARG A 31 15.27 -13.59 24.30
CA ARG A 31 15.42 -12.49 25.26
C ARG A 31 16.39 -11.44 24.70
N LYS A 32 15.93 -10.56 23.83
CA LYS A 32 16.57 -9.26 23.60
C LYS A 32 16.18 -8.37 24.78
N ARG A 33 17.18 -8.05 25.61
CA ARG A 33 17.11 -7.05 26.68
C ARG A 33 16.33 -5.84 26.15
N LYS A 34 15.14 -5.60 26.72
CA LYS A 34 14.38 -4.37 26.57
C LYS A 34 15.25 -3.20 26.99
N ARG A 35 15.94 -2.59 26.03
CA ARG A 35 16.17 -1.15 26.10
C ARG A 35 14.90 -0.52 25.55
N LYS A 36 13.89 -0.41 26.42
CA LYS A 36 12.68 0.36 26.19
C LYS A 36 13.13 1.82 26.10
N ARG A 37 13.66 2.24 24.95
CA ARG A 37 13.52 3.64 24.53
C ARG A 37 12.02 3.87 24.58
N ARG A 38 11.57 4.80 25.40
CA ARG A 38 10.26 5.43 25.18
C ARG A 38 10.31 5.95 23.73
N GLU A 39 9.77 5.21 22.77
CA GLU A 39 9.29 5.83 21.54
C GLU A 39 8.23 6.81 22.02
N LYS A 40 8.58 8.09 22.06
CA LYS A 40 7.57 9.14 22.00
C LYS A 40 6.84 8.88 20.68
N ASN A 41 5.55 8.51 20.73
CA ASN A 41 4.55 8.64 19.66
C ASN A 41 5.10 8.96 18.26
N GLY A 42 5.90 8.05 17.69
CA GLY A 42 6.75 8.40 16.56
C GLY A 42 6.08 8.01 15.26
N SER A 43 5.63 8.99 14.47
CA SER A 43 5.29 8.69 13.08
C SER A 43 6.55 8.23 12.34
N SER A 44 6.38 7.39 11.33
CA SER A 44 7.48 6.96 10.46
C SER A 44 6.98 6.74 9.05
N LEU A 45 7.87 6.95 8.08
CA LEU A 45 7.68 6.57 6.69
C LEU A 45 8.96 5.87 6.23
N ILE A 46 8.85 4.59 5.87
CA ILE A 46 9.98 3.75 5.45
C ILE A 46 9.64 3.20 4.07
N CYS A 47 10.47 3.50 3.09
CA CYS A 47 10.26 3.12 1.70
C CYS A 47 11.44 2.33 1.15
N SER A 48 11.15 1.43 0.20
CA SER A 48 12.16 0.90 -0.72
C SER A 48 12.61 1.99 -1.71
N SER A 49 13.69 1.71 -2.45
CA SER A 49 14.14 2.60 -3.52
C SER A 49 13.02 2.96 -4.49
N ASN A 50 12.98 4.23 -4.89
CA ASN A 50 11.96 4.84 -5.73
C ASN A 50 10.52 4.74 -5.19
N ALA A 51 10.32 4.59 -3.87
CA ALA A 51 9.01 4.45 -3.23
C ALA A 51 8.10 3.37 -3.87
N ARG A 52 8.67 2.26 -4.34
CA ARG A 52 7.89 1.15 -4.93
C ARG A 52 7.10 0.37 -3.90
N TYR A 53 7.58 0.38 -2.66
CA TYR A 53 6.92 -0.17 -1.49
C TYR A 53 7.22 0.76 -0.31
N CYS A 54 6.22 1.04 0.52
CA CYS A 54 6.41 1.81 1.74
C CYS A 54 5.58 1.25 2.90
N LYS A 55 6.02 1.55 4.12
CA LYS A 55 5.23 1.42 5.34
C LYS A 55 5.22 2.73 6.09
N ALA A 56 4.10 3.04 6.72
CA ALA A 56 3.97 4.19 7.57
C ALA A 56 3.35 3.83 8.92
N LYS A 57 3.78 4.55 9.96
CA LYS A 57 3.15 4.57 11.29
C LYS A 57 2.65 5.97 11.56
N ASN A 58 1.44 6.08 12.10
CA ASN A 58 0.78 7.36 12.38
C ASN A 58 0.82 8.30 11.15
N PHE A 59 0.23 7.84 10.05
CA PHE A 59 0.14 8.54 8.78
C PHE A 59 -1.08 9.44 8.75
N TYR A 60 -0.90 10.70 8.39
CA TYR A 60 -1.95 11.71 8.22
C TYR A 60 -2.23 11.94 6.73
N LEU A 61 -3.52 12.02 6.41
CA LEU A 61 -4.03 12.28 5.06
C LEU A 61 -5.21 13.24 5.11
N ASP A 62 -5.13 14.36 4.39
CA ASP A 62 -6.19 15.36 4.27
C ASP A 62 -6.94 15.18 2.95
N LEU A 63 -8.20 14.76 3.02
CA LEU A 63 -9.08 14.55 1.87
C LEU A 63 -10.22 15.58 1.85
N ARG A 64 -10.07 16.72 2.55
CA ARG A 64 -11.08 17.79 2.51
C ARG A 64 -11.28 18.37 1.11
N ARG A 65 -10.23 18.34 0.28
CA ARG A 65 -10.23 18.79 -1.11
C ARG A 65 -10.49 17.67 -2.13
N PHE A 66 -10.97 16.50 -1.69
CA PHE A 66 -11.21 15.35 -2.58
C PHE A 66 -12.08 15.73 -3.78
N ASP A 67 -13.16 16.47 -3.54
CA ASP A 67 -14.11 16.88 -4.58
C ASP A 67 -13.43 17.73 -5.69
N GLU A 68 -12.44 18.55 -5.33
CA GLU A 68 -11.73 19.43 -6.27
C GLU A 68 -10.94 18.64 -7.32
N PHE A 69 -10.25 17.58 -6.90
CA PHE A 69 -9.47 16.75 -7.82
C PHE A 69 -10.28 15.59 -8.43
N ALA A 70 -11.27 15.06 -7.71
CA ALA A 70 -12.09 13.95 -8.19
C ALA A 70 -12.99 14.34 -9.37
N THR A 71 -13.47 15.59 -9.40
CA THR A 71 -14.40 16.10 -10.42
C THR A 71 -13.74 16.83 -11.58
N ARG A 72 -12.41 17.02 -11.52
CA ARG A 72 -11.65 17.79 -12.52
C ARG A 72 -11.76 17.17 -13.92
N GLN A 73 -12.32 17.92 -14.88
CA GLN A 73 -12.49 17.47 -16.26
C GLN A 73 -11.15 17.45 -17.01
N GLY A 74 -10.99 16.53 -17.98
CA GLY A 74 -9.87 16.54 -18.94
C GLY A 74 -8.79 15.46 -18.76
N ASP A 75 -8.72 14.76 -17.61
CA ASP A 75 -7.71 13.72 -17.41
C ASP A 75 -8.16 12.35 -17.93
N THR A 76 -7.28 11.69 -18.68
CA THR A 76 -7.45 10.34 -19.24
C THR A 76 -7.34 9.25 -18.17
N TYR A 77 -6.63 9.52 -17.06
CA TYR A 77 -6.48 8.61 -15.92
C TYR A 77 -7.15 9.17 -14.66
N ARG A 78 -8.48 9.06 -14.60
CA ARG A 78 -9.27 9.59 -13.47
C ARG A 78 -8.93 8.94 -12.13
N SER A 79 -8.55 7.67 -12.13
CA SER A 79 -8.31 6.91 -10.90
C SER A 79 -6.95 7.19 -10.26
N PHE A 80 -5.95 7.68 -11.01
CA PHE A 80 -4.58 7.87 -10.51
C PHE A 80 -4.01 9.25 -10.86
N ARG A 81 -4.72 10.31 -10.47
CA ARG A 81 -4.21 11.67 -10.65
C ARG A 81 -2.99 11.88 -9.77
N GLU A 82 -1.92 12.39 -10.39
CA GLU A 82 -0.69 12.76 -9.71
C GLU A 82 -0.75 14.26 -9.33
N ASN A 83 0.05 14.67 -8.33
CA ASN A 83 0.13 16.06 -7.86
C ASN A 83 -1.22 16.62 -7.34
N ILE A 84 -2.00 15.78 -6.66
CA ILE A 84 -3.29 16.18 -6.07
C ILE A 84 -3.17 16.77 -4.67
N PHE A 85 -2.05 16.55 -3.99
CA PHE A 85 -1.82 17.03 -2.64
C PHE A 85 -0.92 18.25 -2.65
N GLU A 86 -1.23 19.18 -1.75
CA GLU A 86 -0.44 20.35 -1.42
C GLU A 86 0.38 20.11 -0.14
N PRO A 87 1.40 20.95 0.12
CA PRO A 87 2.15 20.89 1.37
C PRO A 87 1.23 20.94 2.60
N GLY A 88 1.24 19.86 3.37
CA GLY A 88 0.48 19.75 4.63
C GLY A 88 -0.71 18.80 4.55
N GLU A 89 -1.05 18.32 3.36
CA GLU A 89 -2.17 17.39 3.17
C GLU A 89 -1.77 15.93 3.36
N VAL A 90 -0.48 15.61 3.31
CA VAL A 90 0.05 14.27 3.58
C VAL A 90 1.23 14.39 4.53
N GLY A 91 1.31 13.56 5.56
CA GLY A 91 2.42 13.66 6.51
C GLY A 91 2.33 12.82 7.77
N GLY A 92 3.11 13.23 8.77
CA GLY A 92 3.11 12.63 10.10
C GLY A 92 4.09 13.34 11.04
N HIS A 93 4.01 13.07 12.34
CA HIS A 93 4.91 13.64 13.34
C HIS A 93 6.27 12.94 13.35
N CYS A 94 7.11 13.28 12.38
CA CYS A 94 8.44 12.69 12.22
C CYS A 94 9.44 13.69 11.63
N ARG A 95 10.73 13.47 11.90
CA ARG A 95 11.81 14.19 11.22
C ARG A 95 12.02 13.58 9.84
N LEU A 96 11.58 14.30 8.81
CA LEU A 96 11.68 13.88 7.42
C LEU A 96 12.96 14.41 6.76
N ASP A 97 13.66 13.54 6.03
CA ASP A 97 14.72 13.93 5.10
C ASP A 97 14.10 14.25 3.73
N LYS A 98 13.74 15.52 3.51
CA LYS A 98 13.11 16.00 2.27
C LYS A 98 14.01 15.79 1.03
N PRO A 99 15.33 16.08 1.06
CA PRO A 99 16.23 15.74 -0.05
C PRO A 99 16.20 14.26 -0.42
N LEU A 100 16.32 13.36 0.57
CA LEU A 100 16.28 11.92 0.31
C LEU A 100 14.96 11.46 -0.29
N LEU A 101 13.83 12.02 0.18
CA LEU A 101 12.51 11.76 -0.39
C LEU A 101 12.48 12.15 -1.88
N ARG A 102 12.91 13.37 -2.23
CA ARG A 102 12.93 13.86 -3.62
C ARG A 102 13.76 12.97 -4.55
N GLU A 103 14.86 12.40 -4.07
CA GLU A 103 15.68 11.45 -4.83
C GLU A 103 14.95 10.14 -5.18
N GLN A 104 13.86 9.80 -4.47
CA GLN A 104 13.03 8.63 -4.79
C GLN A 104 12.10 8.84 -5.99
N GLY A 105 12.08 10.04 -6.61
CA GLY A 105 11.19 10.38 -7.71
C GLY A 105 11.50 9.72 -9.06
N GLY A 106 12.61 8.98 -9.19
CA GLY A 106 13.08 8.45 -10.48
C GLY A 106 12.09 7.52 -11.21
N HIS A 107 11.14 6.91 -10.50
CA HIS A 107 10.10 6.05 -11.07
C HIS A 107 8.68 6.62 -10.89
N LYS A 108 8.54 7.93 -10.70
CA LYS A 108 7.22 8.58 -10.58
C LYS A 108 6.34 8.22 -11.78
N SER A 109 5.28 7.48 -11.52
CA SER A 109 4.26 7.07 -12.49
C SER A 109 3.14 6.34 -11.73
N PRO A 110 1.87 6.48 -12.14
CA PRO A 110 0.70 5.95 -11.41
C PRO A 110 0.84 4.53 -10.87
N LEU A 111 1.23 3.56 -11.70
CA LEU A 111 1.30 2.14 -11.33
C LEU A 111 2.75 1.64 -11.19
N GLN A 112 3.75 2.53 -11.17
CA GLN A 112 5.16 2.14 -11.03
C GLN A 112 5.77 2.50 -9.67
N SER A 113 5.22 3.51 -8.99
CA SER A 113 5.71 4.02 -7.70
C SER A 113 4.60 4.69 -6.90
N TRP A 114 4.76 4.74 -5.58
CA TRP A 114 3.98 5.57 -4.65
C TRP A 114 4.55 6.97 -4.43
N TYR A 115 5.61 7.33 -5.15
CA TYR A 115 6.28 8.60 -4.97
C TYR A 115 5.34 9.79 -5.22
N ALA A 116 4.47 9.73 -6.22
CA ALA A 116 3.55 10.84 -6.53
C ALA A 116 2.60 11.17 -5.36
N GLU A 117 2.21 10.16 -4.58
CA GLU A 117 1.33 10.30 -3.42
C GLU A 117 2.07 10.75 -2.17
N LEU A 118 3.39 10.54 -2.14
CA LEU A 118 4.25 10.82 -1.00
C LEU A 118 5.17 12.02 -1.22
N GLU A 119 5.19 12.61 -2.42
CA GLU A 119 6.08 13.72 -2.78
C GLU A 119 5.95 14.91 -1.83
N GLU A 120 4.70 15.25 -1.48
CA GLU A 120 4.37 16.31 -0.54
C GLU A 120 4.29 15.85 0.92
N TYR A 121 4.69 14.61 1.24
CA TYR A 121 4.71 14.10 2.61
C TYR A 121 5.53 15.03 3.51
N ASN A 122 4.93 15.52 4.59
CA ASN A 122 5.52 16.50 5.49
C ASN A 122 5.72 15.96 6.90
N GLY A 123 6.83 16.35 7.53
CA GLY A 123 7.07 16.15 8.95
C GLY A 123 6.41 17.27 9.74
N PHE A 124 5.41 16.97 10.57
CA PHE A 124 4.72 17.96 11.39
C PHE A 124 5.38 18.17 12.74
N ASP A 125 5.41 19.41 13.21
CA ASP A 125 5.95 19.76 14.53
C ASP A 125 5.04 19.28 15.68
N SER A 126 3.74 19.17 15.42
CA SER A 126 2.74 18.65 16.37
C SER A 126 2.12 17.36 15.85
N ASP A 127 1.77 16.45 16.76
CA ASP A 127 1.19 15.16 16.41
C ASP A 127 -0.32 15.27 16.12
N PRO A 128 -0.78 15.07 14.87
CA PRO A 128 -2.21 15.15 14.53
C PRO A 128 -3.08 14.20 15.34
N PHE A 129 -2.53 13.06 15.81
CA PHE A 129 -3.27 12.08 16.61
C PHE A 129 -3.55 12.59 18.02
N GLU A 130 -2.68 13.44 18.57
CA GLU A 130 -2.78 13.95 19.94
C GLU A 130 -3.41 15.35 19.99
N THR A 131 -3.25 16.15 18.93
CA THR A 131 -3.75 17.54 18.87
C THR A 131 -5.17 17.68 18.31
N GLY A 132 -5.86 16.57 18.03
CA GLY A 132 -7.18 16.60 17.39
C GLY A 132 -7.12 17.04 15.93
N GLY A 133 -6.00 16.77 15.25
CA GLY A 133 -5.82 17.07 13.82
C GLY A 133 -6.57 16.11 12.90
N CYS A 134 -7.02 14.96 13.40
CA CYS A 134 -7.72 13.92 12.66
C CYS A 134 -9.22 13.98 12.90
N ASP A 135 -10.03 13.98 11.84
CA ASP A 135 -11.49 13.80 11.93
C ASP A 135 -11.87 12.33 12.07
N LEU A 136 -11.02 11.44 11.54
CA LEU A 136 -11.18 9.99 11.61
C LEU A 136 -9.83 9.32 11.88
N ILE A 137 -9.80 8.41 12.86
CA ILE A 137 -8.61 7.59 13.16
C ILE A 137 -8.92 6.14 12.81
N ILE A 138 -8.08 5.55 11.95
CA ILE A 138 -8.13 4.15 11.54
C ILE A 138 -7.07 3.39 12.33
N ASP A 139 -7.54 2.64 13.33
CA ASP A 139 -6.69 1.86 14.21
C ASP A 139 -6.27 0.51 13.61
N LYS A 140 -7.12 -0.05 12.74
CA LYS A 140 -6.85 -1.33 12.07
C LYS A 140 -5.75 -1.17 11.02
N PRO A 141 -4.80 -2.11 10.90
CA PRO A 141 -3.79 -2.08 9.85
C PRO A 141 -4.45 -1.97 8.49
N SER A 142 -3.95 -1.03 7.68
CA SER A 142 -4.56 -0.68 6.41
C SER A 142 -3.55 -0.80 5.27
N VAL A 143 -4.05 -1.08 4.09
CA VAL A 143 -3.27 -1.16 2.86
C VAL A 143 -3.92 -0.27 1.83
N PHE A 144 -3.16 0.68 1.27
CA PHE A 144 -3.56 1.33 0.04
C PHE A 144 -3.20 0.44 -1.15
N ILE A 145 -4.06 0.33 -2.14
CA ILE A 145 -3.75 -0.41 -3.37
C ILE A 145 -4.21 0.39 -4.59
N LYS A 146 -3.33 0.52 -5.59
CA LYS A 146 -3.69 1.00 -6.93
C LYS A 146 -3.89 -0.21 -7.82
N LEU A 147 -5.10 -0.37 -8.34
CA LEU A 147 -5.46 -1.53 -9.16
C LEU A 147 -5.28 -1.24 -10.64
N ASP A 148 -4.63 -2.14 -11.37
CA ASP A 148 -4.33 -1.93 -12.78
C ASP A 148 -5.60 -2.09 -13.64
N ALA A 149 -6.18 -3.29 -13.71
CA ALA A 149 -7.40 -3.56 -14.46
C ALA A 149 -8.09 -4.89 -14.07
N GLY A 150 -9.14 -4.82 -13.25
CA GLY A 150 -9.90 -5.97 -12.73
C GLY A 150 -10.83 -6.61 -13.75
N ILE A 151 -10.99 -6.03 -14.94
CA ILE A 151 -11.71 -6.66 -16.06
C ILE A 151 -10.84 -7.66 -16.86
N ASN A 152 -9.53 -7.71 -16.56
CA ASN A 152 -8.58 -8.57 -17.25
C ASN A 152 -7.86 -9.45 -16.24
N LEU A 153 -7.91 -10.77 -16.46
CA LEU A 153 -7.33 -11.76 -15.54
C LEU A 153 -5.84 -11.54 -15.27
N TYR A 154 -5.06 -11.18 -16.31
CA TYR A 154 -3.62 -11.01 -16.18
C TYR A 154 -3.26 -9.77 -15.36
N HIS A 155 -3.94 -8.64 -15.60
CA HIS A 155 -3.73 -7.42 -14.81
C HIS A 155 -4.17 -7.63 -13.36
N HIS A 156 -5.34 -8.23 -13.14
CA HIS A 156 -5.81 -8.61 -11.80
C HIS A 156 -4.82 -9.53 -11.07
N TYR A 157 -4.30 -10.54 -11.76
CA TYR A 157 -3.30 -11.44 -11.19
C TYR A 157 -2.02 -10.71 -10.77
N CYS A 158 -1.59 -9.70 -11.55
CA CYS A 158 -0.45 -8.86 -11.16
C CYS A 158 -0.74 -8.09 -9.86
N ASP A 159 -1.93 -7.49 -9.72
CA ASP A 159 -2.32 -6.78 -8.49
C ASP A 159 -2.39 -7.74 -7.29
N PHE A 160 -3.06 -8.89 -7.46
CA PHE A 160 -3.17 -9.95 -6.45
C PHE A 160 -1.80 -10.42 -5.97
N PHE A 161 -0.90 -10.78 -6.90
CA PHE A 161 0.42 -11.30 -6.56
C PHE A 161 1.29 -10.25 -5.87
N ASN A 162 1.25 -9.00 -6.34
CA ASN A 162 2.05 -7.94 -5.72
C ASN A 162 1.57 -7.62 -4.29
N LEU A 163 0.26 -7.69 -4.02
CA LEU A 163 -0.25 -7.60 -2.64
C LEU A 163 0.23 -8.79 -1.78
N TYR A 164 0.13 -10.02 -2.30
CA TYR A 164 0.64 -11.22 -1.64
C TYR A 164 2.13 -11.09 -1.27
N ALA A 165 2.97 -10.70 -2.23
CA ALA A 165 4.40 -10.50 -2.02
C ALA A 165 4.69 -9.37 -1.02
N SER A 166 3.90 -8.29 -1.06
CA SER A 166 4.03 -7.16 -0.15
C SER A 166 3.76 -7.53 1.30
N GLN A 167 2.76 -8.38 1.57
CA GLN A 167 2.52 -8.91 2.92
C GLN A 167 3.71 -9.76 3.42
N HIS A 168 4.35 -10.53 2.54
CA HIS A 168 5.55 -11.28 2.89
C HIS A 168 6.74 -10.37 3.21
N ILE A 169 6.93 -9.29 2.43
CA ILE A 169 7.91 -8.23 2.72
C ILE A 169 7.55 -7.51 4.03
N ASN A 170 6.25 -7.34 4.32
CA ASN A 170 5.77 -6.76 5.55
C ASN A 170 6.21 -7.57 6.78
N GLY A 171 6.47 -8.87 6.61
CA GLY A 171 6.87 -9.79 7.67
C GLY A 171 5.69 -10.35 8.46
N SER A 172 4.46 -10.07 8.00
CA SER A 172 3.20 -10.54 8.58
C SER A 172 2.19 -10.74 7.46
N PHE A 173 1.48 -11.87 7.50
CA PHE A 173 0.33 -12.14 6.65
C PHE A 173 -0.88 -12.30 7.56
N ASP A 174 -1.82 -11.39 7.46
CA ASP A 174 -3.04 -11.32 8.28
C ASP A 174 -4.21 -10.91 7.37
N ASP A 175 -5.39 -11.49 7.60
CA ASP A 175 -6.63 -11.15 6.89
C ASP A 175 -7.51 -10.17 7.69
N ASP A 176 -7.11 -9.76 8.90
CA ASP A 176 -7.71 -8.67 9.65
C ASP A 176 -7.06 -7.30 9.32
N ILE A 177 -6.97 -7.00 8.02
CA ILE A 177 -6.46 -5.73 7.50
C ILE A 177 -7.54 -5.03 6.67
N ASN A 178 -7.51 -3.71 6.62
CA ASN A 178 -8.31 -2.94 5.67
C ASN A 178 -7.60 -2.89 4.31
N ILE A 179 -8.34 -3.12 3.23
CA ILE A 179 -7.87 -2.83 1.87
C ILE A 179 -8.64 -1.61 1.36
N ILE A 180 -7.89 -0.57 1.01
CA ILE A 180 -8.42 0.71 0.55
C ILE A 180 -7.91 0.96 -0.86
N PHE A 181 -8.82 1.00 -1.82
CA PHE A 181 -8.50 1.32 -3.20
C PHE A 181 -8.12 2.79 -3.31
N TRP A 182 -6.90 3.03 -3.76
CA TRP A 182 -6.39 4.35 -4.12
C TRP A 182 -6.97 4.75 -5.47
N ASP A 183 -8.23 5.17 -5.46
CA ASP A 183 -8.92 5.77 -6.60
C ASP A 183 -9.23 7.23 -6.28
N THR A 184 -8.64 8.14 -7.06
CA THR A 184 -8.79 9.60 -6.92
C THR A 184 -10.04 10.12 -7.63
N SER A 185 -11.03 9.26 -7.88
CA SER A 185 -12.32 9.60 -8.48
C SER A 185 -13.49 8.92 -7.76
N TYR A 186 -14.71 9.35 -8.08
CA TYR A 186 -15.95 8.69 -7.65
C TYR A 186 -16.34 7.50 -8.55
N SER A 187 -15.52 7.16 -9.53
CA SER A 187 -15.85 6.12 -10.50
C SER A 187 -15.99 4.77 -9.82
N ILE A 188 -16.92 3.95 -10.33
CA ILE A 188 -17.03 2.57 -9.89
C ILE A 188 -15.90 1.78 -10.56
N TYR A 189 -14.96 1.28 -9.75
CA TYR A 189 -14.00 0.31 -10.22
C TYR A 189 -14.71 -1.02 -10.48
N ARG A 190 -14.64 -1.52 -11.72
CA ARG A 190 -15.20 -2.83 -12.09
C ARG A 190 -14.11 -3.87 -12.02
N ASP A 191 -14.34 -4.89 -11.21
CA ASP A 191 -13.47 -6.03 -11.04
C ASP A 191 -14.28 -7.33 -11.20
N LEU A 192 -13.95 -8.13 -12.21
CA LEU A 192 -14.59 -9.43 -12.46
C LEU A 192 -14.10 -10.52 -11.50
N PHE A 193 -13.06 -10.23 -10.72
CA PHE A 193 -12.40 -11.14 -9.80
C PHE A 193 -12.41 -10.60 -8.36
N ILE A 194 -13.34 -9.68 -8.04
CA ILE A 194 -13.43 -8.99 -6.75
C ILE A 194 -13.45 -9.96 -5.55
N GLU A 195 -14.07 -11.13 -5.70
CA GLU A 195 -14.14 -12.16 -4.65
C GLU A 195 -12.76 -12.67 -4.22
N THR A 196 -11.75 -12.60 -5.09
CA THR A 196 -10.40 -13.07 -4.76
C THR A 196 -9.70 -12.21 -3.70
N TRP A 197 -10.13 -10.96 -3.50
CA TRP A 197 -9.59 -10.11 -2.44
C TRP A 197 -9.89 -10.64 -1.04
N SER A 198 -10.87 -11.54 -0.89
CA SER A 198 -11.16 -12.23 0.38
C SER A 198 -10.00 -13.10 0.87
N ALA A 199 -9.02 -13.41 0.01
CA ALA A 199 -7.79 -14.09 0.41
C ALA A 199 -6.85 -13.21 1.26
N PHE A 200 -7.07 -11.89 1.27
CA PHE A 200 -6.22 -10.91 1.96
C PHE A 200 -6.97 -10.12 3.03
N THR A 201 -8.30 -10.10 3.01
CA THR A 201 -9.08 -9.38 4.00
C THR A 201 -10.43 -10.02 4.26
N SER A 202 -10.83 -10.06 5.53
CA SER A 202 -12.20 -10.35 5.96
C SER A 202 -13.06 -9.08 6.11
N ASN A 203 -12.46 -7.90 5.90
CA ASN A 203 -13.11 -6.60 6.03
C ASN A 203 -13.72 -6.15 4.69
N PRO A 204 -14.76 -5.29 4.71
CA PRO A 204 -15.26 -4.67 3.50
C PRO A 204 -14.18 -3.89 2.76
N LEU A 205 -14.15 -4.02 1.43
CA LEU A 205 -13.28 -3.22 0.57
C LEU A 205 -13.74 -1.77 0.61
N MET A 206 -12.78 -0.86 0.82
CA MET A 206 -13.03 0.58 0.88
C MET A 206 -12.37 1.29 -0.31
N LYS A 207 -12.78 2.51 -0.59
CA LYS A 207 -12.15 3.41 -1.56
C LYS A 207 -11.79 4.73 -0.90
N LEU A 208 -10.84 5.45 -1.49
CA LEU A 208 -10.42 6.76 -0.99
C LEU A 208 -11.59 7.75 -0.86
N ALA A 209 -12.57 7.67 -1.78
CA ALA A 209 -13.78 8.49 -1.76
C ALA A 209 -14.67 8.27 -0.51
N ASP A 210 -14.56 7.14 0.20
CA ASP A 210 -15.32 6.90 1.45
C ASP A 210 -14.83 7.81 2.59
N PHE A 211 -13.66 8.43 2.41
CA PHE A 211 -13.03 9.37 3.32
C PHE A 211 -13.10 10.83 2.85
N ALA A 212 -13.80 11.12 1.74
CA ALA A 212 -13.92 12.47 1.20
C ALA A 212 -14.42 13.47 2.24
N GLY A 213 -13.84 14.67 2.25
CA GLY A 213 -14.21 15.73 3.18
C GLY A 213 -13.55 15.63 4.56
N LYS A 214 -12.66 14.65 4.80
CA LYS A 214 -12.10 14.37 6.14
C LYS A 214 -10.57 14.39 6.16
N ARG A 215 -10.03 14.71 7.33
CA ARG A 215 -8.64 14.41 7.71
C ARG A 215 -8.60 13.03 8.35
N VAL A 216 -7.96 12.07 7.70
CA VAL A 216 -7.91 10.67 8.12
C VAL A 216 -6.50 10.30 8.55
N CYS A 217 -6.43 9.61 9.68
CA CYS A 217 -5.18 9.22 10.31
C CYS A 217 -5.11 7.71 10.46
N PHE A 218 -4.05 7.09 9.92
CA PHE A 218 -3.85 5.65 9.94
C PHE A 218 -2.74 5.29 10.92
N LYS A 219 -3.02 4.45 11.92
CA LYS A 219 -2.00 4.00 12.88
C LYS A 219 -0.94 3.12 12.21
N ASP A 220 -1.36 2.26 11.28
CA ASP A 220 -0.50 1.36 10.52
C ASP A 220 -0.98 1.30 9.08
N LEU A 221 -0.09 1.64 8.14
CA LEU A 221 -0.41 1.75 6.72
C LEU A 221 0.70 1.17 5.85
N MET A 222 0.32 0.30 4.91
CA MET A 222 1.22 -0.26 3.91
C MET A 222 0.87 0.26 2.51
N PHE A 223 1.92 0.56 1.75
CA PHE A 223 1.89 0.85 0.32
C PHE A 223 2.59 -0.33 -0.39
N PRO A 224 1.83 -1.27 -0.98
CA PRO A 224 2.35 -2.50 -1.58
C PRO A 224 3.14 -2.22 -2.85
N LEU A 225 3.88 -3.23 -3.30
CA LEU A 225 4.40 -3.29 -4.66
C LEU A 225 3.26 -3.08 -5.68
N LEU A 226 3.57 -2.48 -6.82
CA LEU A 226 2.59 -2.12 -7.84
C LEU A 226 2.76 -2.98 -9.09
N ALA A 227 1.64 -3.32 -9.74
CA ALA A 227 1.61 -4.23 -10.90
C ALA A 227 2.57 -3.83 -12.02
N ARG A 228 2.79 -2.52 -12.24
CA ARG A 228 3.65 -2.02 -13.32
C ARG A 228 4.99 -1.47 -12.83
N MET A 229 5.45 -1.78 -11.61
CA MET A 229 6.78 -1.34 -11.16
C MET A 229 7.89 -1.83 -12.09
N ARG A 230 8.87 -0.97 -12.41
CA ARG A 230 9.99 -1.36 -13.29
C ARG A 230 10.82 -2.46 -12.66
N GLY A 231 11.14 -3.50 -13.43
CA GLY A 231 11.81 -4.70 -12.93
C GLY A 231 10.94 -5.54 -11.99
N GLY A 232 9.63 -5.31 -11.98
CA GLY A 232 8.68 -6.07 -11.19
C GLY A 232 8.38 -7.45 -11.77
N LEU A 233 7.72 -8.29 -10.99
CA LEU A 233 7.31 -9.63 -11.43
C LEU A 233 6.07 -9.53 -12.35
N TYR A 234 6.02 -10.40 -13.37
CA TYR A 234 5.00 -10.52 -14.42
C TYR A 234 4.96 -9.38 -15.44
N TYR A 235 4.53 -8.17 -15.09
CA TYR A 235 4.26 -7.11 -16.08
C TYR A 235 5.53 -6.51 -16.69
N ASN A 236 6.52 -6.20 -15.83
CA ASN A 236 7.76 -5.52 -16.19
C ASN A 236 8.99 -6.35 -15.79
N THR A 237 8.89 -7.67 -15.89
CA THR A 237 10.02 -8.57 -15.62
C THR A 237 11.01 -8.52 -16.76
N TYR A 238 12.28 -8.26 -16.44
CA TYR A 238 13.35 -8.39 -17.42
C TYR A 238 13.58 -9.89 -17.71
N ILE A 239 13.05 -10.40 -18.83
CA ILE A 239 13.25 -11.79 -19.26
C ILE A 239 14.63 -11.98 -19.91
N VAL A 240 15.14 -10.94 -20.56
CA VAL A 240 16.52 -10.85 -21.05
C VAL A 240 17.04 -9.47 -20.68
N SER A 241 18.04 -9.42 -19.80
CA SER A 241 18.79 -8.19 -19.55
C SER A 241 19.71 -7.95 -20.75
N VAL A 242 19.31 -7.04 -21.64
CA VAL A 242 20.24 -6.51 -22.65
C VAL A 242 21.17 -5.57 -21.90
N ILE A 243 22.38 -6.06 -21.63
CA ILE A 243 23.52 -5.27 -21.17
C ILE A 243 24.01 -4.44 -22.35
#